data_AF-A0A4V1SUF4-F1
#
_entry.id   AF-A0A4V1SUF4-F1
#
_cell.length_a   1.000
_cell.length_b   1.000
_cell.length_c   1.000
_cell.angle_alpha   90.00
_cell.angle_beta   90.00
_cell.angle_gamma   90.00
#
_symmetry.space_group_name_H-M   'P 1'
#
loop_
_entity.id
_entity.type
_entity.pdbx_description
1 polymer ?
#
loop_
_entity_poly.entity_id
_entity_poly.type
_entity_poly.pdbx_seq_one_letter_code
_entity_poly.pdbx_strand_id
1 'polypeptide(L)'
;MKQTRRGNALAAWLAEDPLFGPFTKIPAKEGGVDLEGIAVAGMRVAIGMRGPIMQTYAVLIELPMKVAKSGRLKIGGAIHRRLLDLEGLGIRDLKRHGGDLLILAGPTTGLDGPCAVYRWRNWLGDPPKHDSVVRLHRPERIIDLPFGRGCDHPEGLALLAAAKGDTELLVLCDSPSDVRLDRKRRVLLCDVFALPR
;
A
#
# COMPACT_ATOMS: atom_id res chain seq x y z
N MET A 1 13.58 8.47 -10.06
CA MET A 1 12.90 9.78 -10.25
C MET A 1 13.86 10.91 -9.92
N LYS A 2 13.95 11.95 -10.75
CA LYS A 2 14.76 13.15 -10.45
C LYS A 2 14.03 13.93 -9.35
N GLN A 3 14.48 13.85 -8.10
CA GLN A 3 13.97 14.72 -7.04
C GLN A 3 14.28 16.17 -7.46
N THR A 4 13.24 16.96 -7.69
CA THR A 4 13.38 18.39 -7.91
C THR A 4 13.90 19.02 -6.63
N ARG A 5 14.78 20.03 -6.73
CA ARG A 5 15.31 20.79 -5.58
C ARG A 5 14.22 21.37 -4.65
N ARG A 6 12.97 21.47 -5.13
CA ARG A 6 11.81 22.02 -4.40
C ARG A 6 10.82 20.95 -3.89
N GLY A 7 11.11 19.66 -4.05
CA GLY A 7 10.14 18.60 -3.75
C GLY A 7 8.91 18.64 -4.68
N ASN A 8 7.85 17.93 -4.29
CA ASN A 8 6.54 17.93 -4.95
C ASN A 8 5.43 18.29 -3.94
N ALA A 9 4.20 18.52 -4.42
CA ALA A 9 3.09 18.96 -3.56
C ALA A 9 2.76 17.99 -2.42
N LEU A 10 2.87 16.68 -2.65
CA LEU A 10 2.66 15.67 -1.62
C LEU A 10 3.80 15.70 -0.59
N ALA A 11 5.05 15.83 -1.03
CA ALA A 11 6.20 15.94 -0.14
C ALA A 11 6.14 17.21 0.73
N ALA A 12 5.71 18.34 0.16
CA ALA A 12 5.50 19.58 0.92
C ALA A 12 4.40 19.40 1.97
N TRP A 13 3.26 18.82 1.58
CA TRP A 13 2.17 18.53 2.51
C TRP A 13 2.62 17.61 3.65
N LEU A 14 3.34 16.53 3.36
CA LEU A 14 3.89 15.62 4.38
C LEU A 14 4.84 16.34 5.35
N ALA A 15 5.66 17.28 4.87
CA ALA A 15 6.62 18.01 5.70
C ALA A 15 5.94 19.03 6.62
N GLU A 16 4.86 19.67 6.16
CA GLU A 16 4.09 20.65 6.92
C GLU A 16 3.07 20.00 7.87
N ASP A 17 2.70 18.74 7.63
CA ASP A 17 1.77 18.00 8.44
C ASP A 17 2.34 17.73 9.85
N PRO A 18 1.66 18.13 10.94
CA PRO A 18 2.15 17.88 12.29
C PRO A 18 2.34 16.39 12.62
N LEU A 19 1.60 15.51 11.94
CA LEU A 19 1.64 14.07 12.15
C LEU A 19 2.78 13.40 11.36
N PHE A 20 3.05 13.86 10.13
CA PHE A 20 4.06 13.22 9.25
C PHE A 20 5.39 13.96 9.20
N GLY A 21 5.39 15.27 9.44
CA GLY A 21 6.57 16.14 9.35
C GLY A 21 7.79 15.60 10.09
N PRO A 22 7.67 15.12 11.35
CA PRO A 22 8.79 14.53 12.06
C PRO A 22 9.43 13.33 11.33
N PHE A 23 8.63 12.51 10.65
CA PHE A 23 9.07 11.30 9.96
C PHE A 23 9.67 11.57 8.57
N THR A 24 9.47 12.77 8.00
CA THR A 24 10.10 13.15 6.71
C THR A 24 11.61 13.33 6.82
N LYS A 25 12.14 13.47 8.04
CA LYS A 25 13.58 13.63 8.33
C LYS A 25 14.29 12.33 8.68
N ILE A 26 13.53 11.24 8.81
CA ILE A 26 14.03 9.92 9.18
C ILE A 26 14.18 9.10 7.89
N PRO A 27 15.25 8.30 7.73
CA PRO A 27 15.35 7.35 6.63
C PRO A 27 14.14 6.40 6.58
N ALA A 28 13.61 6.12 5.39
CA ALA A 28 12.44 5.25 5.21
C ALA A 28 12.60 3.88 5.91
N LYS A 29 13.79 3.27 5.80
CA LYS A 29 14.10 1.97 6.43
C LYS A 29 14.24 2.01 7.96
N GLU A 30 14.26 3.20 8.55
CA GLU A 30 14.36 3.44 10.00
C GLU A 30 13.04 3.98 10.58
N GLY A 31 11.93 3.82 9.86
CA GLY A 31 10.60 4.27 10.30
C GLY A 31 10.23 5.67 9.81
N GLY A 32 10.99 6.23 8.87
CA GLY A 32 10.62 7.44 8.15
C GLY A 32 9.46 7.24 7.18
N VAL A 33 9.13 8.30 6.44
CA VAL A 33 8.09 8.24 5.39
C VAL A 33 8.50 7.29 4.27
N ASP A 34 7.67 6.28 4.05
CA ASP A 34 7.82 5.29 3.00
C ASP A 34 6.47 4.99 2.33
N LEU A 35 6.37 5.25 1.03
CA LEU A 35 5.15 5.14 0.23
C LEU A 35 5.34 4.03 -0.81
N GLU A 36 4.60 2.92 -0.68
CA GLU A 36 4.81 1.73 -1.53
C GLU A 36 3.54 1.37 -2.32
N GLY A 37 2.40 1.23 -1.66
CA GLY A 37 1.14 0.83 -2.30
C GLY A 37 0.40 1.96 -3.02
N ILE A 38 -0.23 1.66 -4.15
CA ILE A 38 -1.11 2.60 -4.88
C ILE A 38 -2.36 1.90 -5.43
N ALA A 39 -3.52 2.51 -5.22
CA ALA A 39 -4.77 2.11 -5.87
C ALA A 39 -5.50 3.33 -6.44
N VAL A 40 -6.18 3.14 -7.57
CA VAL A 40 -6.83 4.23 -8.31
C VAL A 40 -8.27 3.87 -8.63
N ALA A 41 -9.17 4.84 -8.40
CA ALA A 41 -10.57 4.78 -8.80
C ALA A 41 -10.98 6.12 -9.44
N GLY A 42 -10.89 6.20 -10.77
CA GLY A 42 -11.10 7.44 -11.49
C GLY A 42 -10.10 8.52 -11.06
N MET A 43 -10.59 9.63 -10.52
CA MET A 43 -9.76 10.72 -9.98
C MET A 43 -9.44 10.57 -8.49
N ARG A 44 -9.83 9.48 -7.83
CA ARG A 44 -9.46 9.17 -6.44
C ARG A 44 -8.23 8.27 -6.43
N VAL A 45 -7.15 8.73 -5.80
CA VAL A 45 -5.92 7.94 -5.62
C VAL A 45 -5.73 7.66 -4.14
N ALA A 46 -5.52 6.38 -3.81
CA ALA A 46 -5.07 5.93 -2.51
C ALA A 46 -3.58 5.57 -2.58
N ILE A 47 -2.81 6.01 -1.60
CA ILE A 47 -1.39 5.69 -1.41
C ILE A 47 -1.23 5.05 -0.03
N GLY A 48 -0.66 3.85 0.00
CA GLY A 48 -0.34 3.14 1.22
C GLY A 48 1.02 3.54 1.76
N MET A 49 1.11 3.68 3.08
CA MET A 49 2.38 3.93 3.77
C MET A 49 2.87 2.65 4.44
N ARG A 50 4.10 2.23 4.14
CA ARG A 50 4.78 1.20 4.95
C ARG A 50 5.23 1.78 6.28
N GLY A 51 5.66 3.04 6.28
CA GLY A 51 5.97 3.81 7.47
C GLY A 51 5.78 5.32 7.24
N PRO A 52 5.59 6.11 8.30
CA PRO A 52 5.32 5.69 9.67
C PRO A 52 3.95 5.04 9.88
N ILE A 53 3.83 4.25 10.94
CA ILE A 53 2.54 3.89 11.55
C ILE A 53 2.22 4.85 12.69
N MET A 54 0.94 5.09 12.93
CA MET A 54 0.46 5.99 13.99
C MET A 54 -0.02 5.17 15.17
N GLN A 55 0.78 5.13 16.23
CA GLN A 55 0.65 4.15 17.32
C GLN A 55 0.76 2.73 16.76
N THR A 56 -0.38 2.05 16.57
CA THR A 56 -0.47 0.70 15.99
C THR A 56 -1.22 0.68 14.66
N TYR A 57 -1.59 1.85 14.12
CA TYR A 57 -2.45 1.96 12.95
C TYR A 57 -1.65 2.33 11.70
N ALA A 58 -1.87 1.57 10.64
CA ALA A 58 -1.38 1.89 9.32
C ALA A 58 -2.02 3.18 8.80
N VAL A 59 -1.31 3.86 7.92
CA VAL A 59 -1.78 5.09 7.28
C VAL A 59 -1.96 4.84 5.79
N LEU A 60 -3.13 5.20 5.30
CA LEU A 60 -3.42 5.33 3.88
C LEU A 60 -3.77 6.79 3.59
N ILE A 61 -3.10 7.37 2.60
CA ILE A 61 -3.35 8.73 2.13
C ILE A 61 -4.28 8.67 0.94
N GLU A 62 -5.36 9.45 0.97
CA GLU A 62 -6.25 9.62 -0.18
C GLU A 62 -6.17 11.03 -0.70
N LEU A 63 -5.98 11.15 -2.01
CA LEU A 63 -5.87 12.43 -2.67
C LEU A 63 -6.69 12.45 -3.96
N PRO A 64 -7.54 13.48 -4.16
CA PRO A 64 -8.22 13.70 -5.41
C PRO A 64 -7.24 14.22 -6.45
N MET A 65 -7.40 13.77 -7.68
CA MET A 65 -6.64 14.20 -8.84
C MET A 65 -7.51 15.09 -9.73
N LYS A 66 -6.86 15.96 -10.49
CA LYS A 66 -7.48 16.68 -11.60
C LYS A 66 -6.52 16.79 -12.76
N VAL A 67 -7.07 16.84 -13.97
CA VAL A 67 -6.30 17.09 -15.20
C VAL A 67 -6.09 18.60 -15.33
N ALA A 68 -4.84 19.04 -15.36
CA ALA A 68 -4.49 20.43 -15.62
C ALA A 68 -4.71 20.77 -17.11
N LYS A 69 -4.75 22.07 -17.45
CA LYS A 69 -4.83 22.53 -18.85
C LYS A 69 -3.72 21.96 -19.74
N SER A 70 -2.56 21.63 -19.16
CA SER A 70 -1.43 21.00 -19.84
C SER A 70 -1.61 19.49 -20.09
N GLY A 71 -2.75 18.90 -19.74
CA GLY A 71 -2.98 17.45 -19.79
C GLY A 71 -2.33 16.66 -18.64
N ARG A 72 -1.53 17.31 -17.78
CA ARG A 72 -0.86 16.66 -16.66
C ARG A 72 -1.80 16.49 -15.46
N LEU A 73 -1.66 15.38 -14.75
CA LEU A 73 -2.35 15.16 -13.48
C LEU A 73 -1.73 16.04 -12.37
N LYS A 74 -2.59 16.64 -11.55
CA LYS A 74 -2.22 17.39 -10.33
C LYS A 74 -3.19 17.06 -9.19
N ILE A 75 -2.75 17.28 -7.95
CA ILE A 75 -3.61 17.15 -6.77
C ILE A 75 -4.74 18.20 -6.85
N GLY A 76 -5.96 17.72 -6.67
CA GLY A 76 -7.20 18.40 -7.01
C GLY A 76 -7.81 19.24 -5.89
N GLY A 77 -7.58 18.83 -4.64
CA GLY A 77 -8.24 19.31 -3.43
C GLY A 77 -7.50 18.80 -2.18
N ALA A 78 -8.22 18.62 -1.07
CA ALA A 78 -7.66 18.19 0.19
C ALA A 78 -7.06 16.77 0.12
N ILE A 79 -5.95 16.57 0.84
CA ILE A 79 -5.34 15.27 1.05
C ILE A 79 -5.87 14.74 2.38
N HIS A 80 -6.40 13.53 2.37
CA HIS A 80 -7.04 12.90 3.53
C HIS A 80 -6.18 11.77 4.08
N ARG A 81 -6.21 11.62 5.40
CA ARG A 81 -5.55 10.54 6.13
C ARG A 81 -6.61 9.51 6.51
N ARG A 82 -6.36 8.23 6.24
CA ARG A 82 -7.17 7.10 6.69
C ARG A 82 -6.30 6.26 7.62
N LEU A 83 -6.80 5.97 8.82
CA LEU A 83 -6.12 5.04 9.73
C LEU A 83 -6.72 3.66 9.57
N LEU A 84 -5.87 2.65 9.56
CA LEU A 84 -6.25 1.26 9.36
C LEU A 84 -5.69 0.42 10.49
N ASP A 85 -6.56 -0.36 11.14
CA ASP A 85 -6.14 -1.39 12.08
C ASP A 85 -5.68 -2.62 11.29
N LEU A 86 -4.37 -2.70 11.06
CA LEU A 86 -3.67 -3.82 10.43
C LEU A 86 -2.73 -4.49 11.44
N GLU A 87 -3.09 -4.49 12.73
CA GLU A 87 -2.34 -5.16 13.79
C GLU A 87 -0.87 -4.69 13.91
N GLY A 88 -0.62 -3.38 13.71
CA GLY A 88 0.72 -2.80 13.75
C GLY A 88 1.55 -2.97 12.47
N LEU A 89 0.98 -3.57 11.42
CA LEU A 89 1.64 -3.71 10.12
C LEU A 89 1.47 -2.43 9.27
N GLY A 90 2.45 -2.15 8.41
CA GLY A 90 2.40 -1.10 7.39
C GLY A 90 1.87 -1.61 6.05
N ILE A 91 1.51 -0.70 5.14
CA ILE A 91 0.97 -1.03 3.81
C ILE A 91 2.10 -1.11 2.79
N ARG A 92 2.27 -2.27 2.16
CA ARG A 92 3.29 -2.55 1.14
C ARG A 92 2.74 -2.46 -0.28
N ASP A 93 1.52 -2.93 -0.50
CA ASP A 93 0.84 -2.81 -1.79
C ASP A 93 -0.67 -2.62 -1.64
N LEU A 94 -1.28 -2.02 -2.64
CA LEU A 94 -2.71 -1.81 -2.74
C LEU A 94 -3.23 -2.31 -4.09
N LYS A 95 -4.38 -2.98 -4.09
CA LYS A 95 -5.08 -3.37 -5.33
C LYS A 95 -6.57 -3.15 -5.21
N ARG A 96 -7.15 -2.46 -6.19
CA ARG A 96 -8.60 -2.35 -6.30
C ARG A 96 -9.15 -3.64 -6.88
N HIS A 97 -10.17 -4.20 -6.23
CA HIS A 97 -10.93 -5.33 -6.74
C HIS A 97 -12.43 -4.98 -6.70
N GLY A 98 -13.00 -4.65 -7.86
CA GLY A 98 -14.35 -4.11 -7.92
C GLY A 98 -14.50 -2.83 -7.10
N GLY A 99 -15.41 -2.85 -6.12
CA GLY A 99 -15.63 -1.77 -5.15
C GLY A 99 -14.70 -1.80 -3.92
N ASP A 100 -13.95 -2.87 -3.76
CA ASP A 100 -13.13 -3.15 -2.58
C ASP A 100 -11.68 -2.73 -2.81
N LEU A 101 -10.96 -2.56 -1.71
CA LEU A 101 -9.53 -2.35 -1.69
C LEU A 101 -8.85 -3.51 -0.97
N LEU A 102 -7.97 -4.21 -1.68
CA LEU A 102 -7.06 -5.20 -1.12
C LEU A 102 -5.77 -4.50 -0.69
N ILE A 103 -5.24 -4.93 0.44
CA ILE A 103 -4.12 -4.29 1.12
C ILE A 103 -3.14 -5.39 1.49
N LEU A 104 -1.93 -5.35 0.93
CA LEU A 104 -0.82 -6.15 1.43
C LEU A 104 -0.22 -5.42 2.63
N ALA A 105 -0.25 -6.06 3.78
CA ALA A 105 0.31 -5.54 5.02
C ALA A 105 1.52 -6.37 5.45
N GLY A 106 2.54 -5.71 5.99
CA GLY A 106 3.74 -6.37 6.53
C GLY A 106 4.54 -5.47 7.46
N PRO A 107 5.71 -5.92 7.95
CA PRO A 107 6.53 -5.15 8.87
C PRO A 107 6.93 -3.78 8.32
N THR A 108 7.00 -2.77 9.19
CA THR A 108 7.31 -1.38 8.79
C THR A 108 8.81 -1.17 8.53
N THR A 109 9.65 -1.92 9.24
CA THR A 109 11.11 -1.95 9.07
C THR A 109 11.53 -3.14 8.20
N GLY A 110 12.81 -3.23 7.86
CA GLY A 110 13.36 -4.37 7.10
C GLY A 110 13.49 -5.67 7.92
N LEU A 111 12.67 -5.85 8.95
CA LEU A 111 12.65 -7.05 9.79
C LEU A 111 11.76 -8.12 9.17
N ASP A 112 12.11 -9.38 9.42
CA ASP A 112 11.23 -10.51 9.16
C ASP A 112 10.00 -10.44 10.08
N GLY A 113 8.82 -10.74 9.55
CA GLY A 113 7.61 -10.75 10.37
C GLY A 113 6.33 -11.05 9.58
N PRO A 114 5.19 -11.10 10.29
CA PRO A 114 3.90 -11.45 9.71
C PRO A 114 3.53 -10.57 8.53
N CYS A 115 3.07 -11.21 7.46
CA CYS A 115 2.51 -10.56 6.29
C CYS A 115 1.11 -11.11 6.03
N ALA A 116 0.19 -10.26 5.61
CA ALA A 116 -1.18 -10.66 5.36
C ALA A 116 -1.85 -9.77 4.32
N VAL A 117 -2.88 -10.31 3.69
CA VAL A 117 -3.78 -9.55 2.82
C VAL A 117 -5.04 -9.20 3.59
N TYR A 118 -5.36 -7.93 3.59
CA TYR A 118 -6.60 -7.40 4.15
C TYR A 118 -7.53 -6.91 3.05
N ARG A 119 -8.83 -6.92 3.33
CA ARG A 119 -9.89 -6.39 2.47
C ARG A 119 -10.66 -5.29 3.17
N TRP A 120 -10.61 -4.11 2.58
CA TRP A 120 -11.56 -3.04 2.88
C TRP A 120 -12.74 -3.13 1.92
N ARG A 121 -13.85 -3.68 2.42
CA ARG A 121 -15.10 -3.82 1.66
C ARG A 121 -15.74 -2.47 1.38
N ASN A 122 -16.23 -2.30 0.14
CA ASN A 122 -16.88 -1.10 -0.36
C ASN A 122 -16.06 0.20 -0.12
N TRP A 123 -14.74 0.14 -0.32
CA TRP A 123 -13.87 1.31 -0.25
C TRP A 123 -14.35 2.46 -1.16
N LEU A 124 -14.90 2.13 -2.35
CA LEU A 124 -15.47 3.14 -3.26
C LEU A 124 -16.67 3.89 -2.64
N GLY A 125 -17.51 3.19 -1.89
CA GLY A 125 -18.66 3.76 -1.19
C GLY A 125 -18.33 4.48 0.12
N ASP A 126 -17.06 4.50 0.53
CA ASP A 126 -16.59 5.18 1.75
C ASP A 126 -15.55 6.29 1.42
N PRO A 127 -15.92 7.32 0.64
CA PRO A 127 -15.03 8.45 0.36
C PRO A 127 -14.76 9.26 1.65
N PRO A 128 -13.61 9.95 1.74
CA PRO A 128 -13.38 10.93 2.79
C PRO A 128 -14.48 11.99 2.80
N LYS A 129 -15.03 12.30 3.98
CA LYS A 129 -16.13 13.27 4.14
C LYS A 129 -15.71 14.58 4.81
N HIS A 130 -14.56 14.58 5.48
CA HIS A 130 -14.05 15.69 6.26
C HIS A 130 -12.54 15.82 6.06
N ASP A 131 -12.06 17.06 6.00
CA ASP A 131 -10.64 17.35 5.72
C ASP A 131 -9.77 17.18 6.98
N SER A 132 -10.35 17.37 8.17
CA SER A 132 -9.63 17.35 9.45
C SER A 132 -9.91 16.14 10.34
N VAL A 133 -11.00 15.41 10.09
CA VAL A 133 -11.39 14.26 10.92
C VAL A 133 -10.81 12.98 10.34
N VAL A 134 -9.98 12.32 11.14
CA VAL A 134 -9.38 11.04 10.79
C VAL A 134 -10.18 9.91 11.43
N ARG A 135 -10.70 9.00 10.59
CA ARG A 135 -11.44 7.81 11.04
C ARG A 135 -10.52 6.59 11.03
N LEU A 136 -10.68 5.75 12.07
CA LEU A 136 -10.13 4.41 12.10
C LEU A 136 -11.01 3.43 11.31
N HIS A 137 -10.39 2.70 10.41
CA HIS A 137 -10.97 1.63 9.61
C HIS A 137 -10.44 0.28 10.06
N ARG A 138 -11.26 -0.76 9.94
CA ARG A 138 -10.92 -2.13 10.35
C ARG A 138 -11.16 -3.08 9.17
N PRO A 139 -10.26 -3.09 8.16
CA PRO A 139 -10.33 -4.06 7.06
C PRO A 139 -10.30 -5.50 7.58
N GLU A 140 -10.93 -6.41 6.85
CA GLU A 140 -10.97 -7.83 7.18
C GLU A 140 -9.65 -8.50 6.76
N ARG A 141 -8.98 -9.22 7.65
CA ARG A 141 -7.83 -10.07 7.30
C ARG A 141 -8.33 -11.30 6.55
N ILE A 142 -7.93 -11.47 5.30
CA ILE A 142 -8.49 -12.51 4.41
C ILE A 142 -7.49 -13.61 4.05
N ILE A 143 -6.18 -13.33 4.07
CA ILE A 143 -5.12 -14.32 3.75
C ILE A 143 -3.91 -14.05 4.64
N ASP A 144 -3.43 -15.07 5.33
CA ASP A 144 -2.11 -15.09 5.96
C ASP A 144 -1.07 -15.51 4.94
N LEU A 145 -0.02 -14.70 4.77
CA LEU A 145 1.03 -14.96 3.80
C LEU A 145 2.25 -15.58 4.48
N PRO A 146 2.87 -16.60 3.86
CA PRO A 146 4.14 -17.12 4.34
C PRO A 146 5.23 -16.06 4.20
N PHE A 147 6.22 -16.10 5.09
CA PHE A 147 7.43 -15.29 5.03
C PHE A 147 8.62 -16.12 5.53
N GLY A 148 9.80 -15.87 4.96
CA GLY A 148 11.05 -16.50 5.36
C GLY A 148 11.83 -15.67 6.37
N ARG A 149 12.98 -16.21 6.80
CA ARG A 149 13.99 -15.46 7.55
C ARG A 149 15.04 -14.91 6.59
N GLY A 150 15.07 -13.60 6.41
CA GLY A 150 15.95 -12.92 5.44
C GLY A 150 15.58 -13.16 3.97
N CYS A 151 14.43 -13.75 3.68
CA CYS A 151 13.97 -14.06 2.34
C CYS A 151 12.44 -14.18 2.25
N ASP A 152 11.92 -14.26 1.03
CA ASP A 152 10.52 -14.50 0.73
C ASP A 152 9.58 -13.48 1.40
N HIS A 153 9.94 -12.20 1.36
CA HIS A 153 9.12 -11.13 1.92
C HIS A 153 8.06 -10.69 0.91
N PRO A 154 6.76 -10.90 1.16
CA PRO A 154 5.72 -10.43 0.24
C PRO A 154 5.76 -8.91 0.05
N GLU A 155 5.88 -8.45 -1.20
CA GLU A 155 5.94 -7.02 -1.54
C GLU A 155 4.92 -6.60 -2.61
N GLY A 156 4.45 -7.53 -3.44
CA GLY A 156 3.61 -7.20 -4.58
C GLY A 156 2.39 -8.10 -4.70
N LEU A 157 1.26 -7.50 -5.09
CA LEU A 157 0.04 -8.22 -5.44
C LEU A 157 -0.26 -8.08 -6.94
N ALA A 158 -0.84 -9.11 -7.55
CA ALA A 158 -1.51 -8.99 -8.84
C ALA A 158 -2.78 -9.83 -8.87
N LEU A 159 -3.84 -9.29 -9.48
CA LEU A 159 -5.09 -10.02 -9.69
C LEU A 159 -4.99 -10.80 -11.00
N LEU A 160 -5.23 -12.11 -10.93
CA LEU A 160 -5.27 -13.00 -12.07
C LEU A 160 -6.71 -13.46 -12.31
N ALA A 161 -7.11 -13.51 -13.59
CA ALA A 161 -8.38 -14.10 -13.98
C ALA A 161 -8.21 -15.62 -14.05
N ALA A 162 -8.98 -16.37 -13.25
CA ALA A 162 -8.99 -17.82 -13.29
C ALA A 162 -9.97 -18.35 -14.36
N ALA A 163 -9.78 -19.60 -14.77
CA ALA A 163 -10.52 -20.25 -15.87
C ALA A 163 -12.05 -20.33 -15.67
N LYS A 164 -12.56 -20.14 -14.44
CA LYS A 164 -14.00 -20.22 -14.10
C LYS A 164 -14.60 -18.88 -13.65
N GLY A 165 -13.94 -17.76 -13.94
CA GLY A 165 -14.40 -16.43 -13.52
C GLY A 165 -14.11 -16.10 -12.05
N ASP A 166 -13.49 -17.02 -11.31
CA ASP A 166 -12.91 -16.71 -10.01
C ASP A 166 -11.67 -15.80 -10.18
N THR A 167 -11.35 -15.05 -9.14
CA THR A 167 -10.15 -14.20 -9.10
C THR A 167 -9.11 -14.84 -8.21
N GLU A 168 -7.90 -14.94 -8.72
CA GLU A 168 -6.73 -15.39 -7.97
C GLU A 168 -5.83 -14.20 -7.66
N LEU A 169 -5.06 -14.33 -6.59
CA LEU A 169 -4.10 -13.35 -6.13
C LEU A 169 -2.70 -13.92 -6.27
N LEU A 170 -1.94 -13.37 -7.21
CA LEU A 170 -0.50 -13.61 -7.32
C LEU A 170 0.22 -12.74 -6.29
N VAL A 171 1.10 -13.36 -5.51
CA VAL A 171 1.95 -12.68 -4.53
C VAL A 171 3.40 -12.80 -4.97
N LEU A 172 4.06 -11.65 -5.10
CA LEU A 172 5.48 -11.55 -5.40
C LEU A 172 6.26 -11.20 -4.14
N CYS A 173 7.35 -11.92 -3.92
CA CYS A 173 8.25 -11.65 -2.81
C CYS A 173 9.51 -10.90 -3.28
N ASP A 174 9.97 -9.95 -2.47
CA ASP A 174 11.36 -9.49 -2.52
C ASP A 174 12.27 -10.49 -1.81
N SER A 175 13.56 -10.42 -2.15
CA SER A 175 14.60 -11.32 -1.66
C SER A 175 14.17 -12.79 -1.75
N PRO A 176 13.72 -13.29 -2.93
CA PRO A 176 13.22 -14.65 -3.06
C PRO A 176 14.32 -15.66 -2.69
N SER A 177 13.93 -16.68 -1.93
CA SER A 177 14.79 -17.78 -1.53
C SER A 177 15.27 -18.57 -2.76
N ASP A 178 16.40 -19.28 -2.61
CA ASP A 178 16.99 -20.03 -3.73
C ASP A 178 16.05 -21.11 -4.29
N VAL A 179 15.12 -21.63 -3.49
CA VAL A 179 14.11 -22.61 -3.95
C VAL A 179 13.10 -22.02 -4.93
N ARG A 180 12.92 -20.69 -4.93
CA ARG A 180 12.05 -19.98 -5.88
C ARG A 180 12.76 -19.59 -7.17
N LEU A 181 14.08 -19.74 -7.24
CA LEU A 181 14.91 -19.19 -8.30
C LEU A 181 15.49 -20.29 -9.20
N ASP A 182 15.09 -20.31 -10.47
CA ASP A 182 15.83 -21.02 -11.52
C ASP A 182 16.62 -20.00 -12.34
N ARG A 183 17.87 -19.76 -11.93
CA ARG A 183 18.76 -18.79 -12.58
C ARG A 183 19.13 -19.18 -14.02
N LYS A 184 19.16 -20.47 -14.34
CA LYS A 184 19.49 -20.95 -15.69
C LYS A 184 18.34 -20.66 -16.65
N ARG A 185 17.10 -20.90 -16.21
CA ARG A 185 15.90 -20.63 -17.01
C ARG A 185 15.37 -19.20 -16.86
N ARG A 186 15.96 -18.40 -15.95
CA ARG A 186 15.49 -17.05 -15.58
C ARG A 186 14.03 -17.04 -15.13
N VAL A 187 13.67 -18.03 -14.32
CA VAL A 187 12.31 -18.21 -13.78
C VAL A 187 12.31 -17.88 -12.29
N LEU A 188 11.25 -17.20 -11.86
CA LEU A 188 10.91 -16.94 -10.47
C LEU A 188 9.57 -17.65 -10.16
N LEU A 189 9.53 -18.44 -9.10
CA LEU A 189 8.31 -19.05 -8.59
C LEU A 189 7.60 -18.08 -7.62
N CYS A 190 6.34 -17.80 -7.93
CA CYS A 190 5.47 -16.94 -7.12
C CYS A 190 4.30 -17.76 -6.56
N ASP A 191 3.74 -17.28 -5.45
CA ASP A 191 2.59 -17.93 -4.82
C ASP A 191 1.29 -17.40 -5.42
N VAL A 192 0.32 -18.30 -5.60
CA VAL A 192 -1.02 -17.95 -6.08
C VAL A 192 -2.03 -18.42 -5.05
N PHE A 193 -2.90 -17.51 -4.63
CA PHE A 193 -3.95 -17.78 -3.66
C PHE A 193 -5.32 -17.57 -4.29
N ALA A 194 -6.28 -18.43 -3.96
CA ALA A 194 -7.68 -18.14 -4.25
C ALA A 194 -8.11 -16.91 -3.44
N LEU A 195 -8.75 -15.93 -4.09
CA LEU A 195 -9.25 -14.75 -3.40
C LEU A 195 -10.59 -15.09 -2.71
N PRO A 196 -10.69 -15.03 -1.36
CA PRO A 196 -11.97 -15.29 -0.67
C PRO A 196 -13.06 -14.32 -1.14
N ARG A 197 -14.34 -14.67 -1.06
CA ARG A 197 -15.45 -13.79 -1.47
C ARG A 197 -15.84 -12.78 -0.37
#